data_AF-A0A3S3SCM9-F1
#
_entry.id   AF-A0A3S3SCM9-F1
#
_cell.length_a   1.000
_cell.length_b   1.000
_cell.length_c   1.000
_cell.angle_alpha   90.00
_cell.angle_beta   90.00
_cell.angle_gamma   90.00
#
_symmetry.space_group_name_H-M   'P 1'
#
loop_
_entity.id
_entity.type
_entity.pdbx_description
1 polymer ?
#
loop_
_entity_poly.entity_id
_entity_poly.type
_entity_poly.pdbx_seq_one_letter_code
_entity_poly.pdbx_strand_id
1 'polypeptide(L)' 'MQEIGLKVLKERGGDLNDTRLGFHWPPFNTISHLHLHVISPQSEMSFFQRFLFRPNSFYFATVIIINICND' A
#
# COMPACT_ATOMS: atom_id res chain seq x y z
N MET A 1 2.60 11.89 -0.02
CA MET A 1 3.07 10.57 -0.52
C MET A 1 1.97 9.79 -1.21
N GLN A 2 0.80 9.61 -0.59
CA GLN A 2 -0.33 8.86 -1.17
C GLN A 2 -0.76 9.36 -2.55
N GLU A 3 -1.06 10.65 -2.70
CA GLU A 3 -1.51 11.24 -3.97
C GLU A 3 -0.52 10.96 -5.12
N ILE A 4 0.77 11.23 -4.89
CA ILE A 4 1.84 10.97 -5.87
C ILE A 4 1.93 9.47 -6.19
N GLY A 5 1.84 8.60 -5.18
CA GLY A 5 1.88 7.16 -5.36
C GLY A 5 0.72 6.64 -6.22
N LEU A 6 -0.50 7.11 -5.96
CA LEU A 6 -1.70 6.76 -6.73
C LEU A 6 -1.62 7.32 -8.16
N LYS A 7 -1.10 8.55 -8.33
CA LYS A 7 -0.88 9.15 -9.65
C LYS A 7 0.09 8.31 -10.49
N VAL A 8 1.27 7.98 -9.95
CA VAL A 8 2.27 7.17 -10.64
C VAL A 8 1.72 5.77 -10.97
N LEU A 9 0.95 5.18 -10.05
CA LEU A 9 0.32 3.89 -10.28
C LEU A 9 -0.68 3.95 -11.45
N LYS A 10 -1.55 4.97 -11.47
CA LYS A 10 -2.52 5.18 -12.54
C LYS A 10 -1.83 5.44 -13.89
N GLU A 11 -0.79 6.26 -13.92
CA GLU A 11 0.03 6.53 -15.12
C GLU A 11 0.69 5.26 -15.68
N ARG A 12 0.97 4.27 -14.81
CA ARG A 12 1.54 2.96 -15.20
C ARG A 12 0.47 1.89 -15.47
N GLY A 13 -0.81 2.24 -15.46
CA GLY A 13 -1.91 1.33 -15.78
C GLY A 13 -2.35 0.41 -14.63
N GLY A 14 -2.00 0.72 -13.38
CA GLY A 14 -2.45 -0.04 -12.22
C GLY A 14 -3.90 0.26 -11.82
N ASP A 15 -4.60 -0.73 -11.26
CA ASP A 15 -5.97 -0.59 -10.77
C ASP A 15 -5.99 -0.13 -9.31
N LEU A 16 -6.56 1.06 -9.08
CA LEU A 16 -6.69 1.65 -7.74
C LEU A 16 -7.60 0.84 -6.82
N ASN A 17 -8.54 0.05 -7.37
CA ASN A 17 -9.41 -0.83 -6.58
C ASN A 17 -8.68 -2.10 -6.14
N ASP A 18 -7.66 -2.52 -6.87
CA ASP A 18 -6.78 -3.64 -6.54
C ASP A 18 -5.41 -3.17 -6.03
N THR A 19 -5.44 -2.18 -5.14
CA THR A 19 -4.23 -1.59 -4.55
C THR A 19 -4.25 -1.63 -3.04
N ARG A 20 -3.08 -1.80 -2.44
CA ARG A 20 -2.85 -1.66 -1.00
C ARG A 20 -1.81 -0.58 -0.71
N LEU A 21 -2.15 0.31 0.21
CA LEU A 21 -1.25 1.34 0.72
C LEU A 21 -1.00 1.15 2.21
N GLY A 22 0.24 1.33 2.65
CA GLY A 22 0.55 1.25 4.07
C GLY A 22 2.02 1.44 4.41
N PHE A 23 2.31 1.39 5.71
CA PHE A 23 3.65 1.52 6.29
C PHE A 23 3.97 0.29 7.15
N HIS A 24 5.22 -0.17 7.11
CA HIS A 24 5.70 -1.22 8.02
C HIS A 24 6.16 -0.66 9.36
N TRP A 25 5.85 -1.37 10.43
CA TRP A 25 6.42 -1.19 11.76
C TRP A 25 7.28 -2.41 12.14
N PRO A 26 8.27 -2.25 13.03
CA PRO A 26 9.02 -3.39 13.57
C PRO A 26 8.08 -4.48 14.09
N PRO A 27 8.39 -5.77 13.87
CA PRO A 27 9.69 -6.32 13.48
C PRO A 27 9.96 -6.42 11.97
N PHE A 28 9.01 -6.02 11.10
CA PHE A 28 9.12 -6.22 9.65
C PHE A 28 9.38 -4.91 8.90
N ASN A 29 10.36 -4.13 9.35
CA ASN A 29 10.85 -2.96 8.64
C ASN A 29 12.24 -3.25 8.05
N THR A 30 12.35 -3.22 6.72
CA THR A 30 13.62 -3.49 6.02
C THR A 30 14.55 -2.28 5.97
N ILE A 31 14.02 -1.08 6.26
CA ILE A 31 14.74 0.20 6.19
C ILE A 31 14.37 1.11 7.36
N SER A 32 15.26 2.04 7.69
CA SER A 32 15.17 2.94 8.84
C SER A 32 14.46 4.26 8.57
N HIS A 33 13.90 4.47 7.38
CA HIS A 33 13.13 5.66 7.04
C HIS A 33 11.67 5.33 6.69
N LEU A 34 10.81 6.32 6.92
CA LEU A 34 9.39 6.23 6.59
C LEU A 34 9.23 6.11 5.07
N HIS A 35 8.62 5.02 4.61
CA HIS A 35 8.37 4.77 3.21
C HIS A 35 6.95 4.22 3.03
N LEU A 36 6.21 4.82 2.12
CA LEU A 36 4.86 4.37 1.79
C LEU A 36 4.94 3.22 0.79
N HIS A 37 4.37 2.06 1.14
CA HIS A 37 4.10 1.02 0.17
C HIS A 37 2.90 1.39 -0.68
N VAL A 38 3.05 1.22 -1.99
CA VAL A 38 1.94 1.25 -2.98
C VAL A 38 2.05 -0.05 -3.74
N ILE A 39 1.16 -1.00 -3.45
CA ILE A 39 1.22 -2.38 -3.95
C ILE A 39 0.02 -2.64 -4.84
N SER A 40 0.26 -3.02 -6.09
CA SER A 40 -0.77 -3.41 -7.05
C SER A 40 -0.16 -4.44 -8.02
N PRO A 41 -0.93 -5.46 -8.46
CA PRO A 41 -2.23 -5.87 -7.93
C PRO A 41 -2.13 -6.52 -6.54
N GLN A 42 -2.96 -6.11 -5.58
CA GLN A 42 -2.96 -6.76 -4.26
C GLN A 42 -3.51 -8.20 -4.32
N SER A 43 -4.39 -8.48 -5.28
CA SER A 43 -4.99 -9.79 -5.49
C SER A 43 -3.95 -10.87 -5.85
N GLU A 44 -2.88 -10.49 -6.56
CA GLU A 44 -1.83 -11.42 -7.03
C GLU A 44 -0.67 -11.60 -6.04
N MET A 45 -0.71 -10.98 -4.86
CA MET A 45 0.33 -11.19 -3.85
C MET A 45 0.46 -12.68 -3.50
N SER A 46 1.69 -13.20 -3.43
CA SER A 46 1.93 -14.54 -2.89
C SER A 46 1.49 -14.67 -1.42
N PHE A 47 1.39 -15.89 -0.91
CA PHE A 47 1.02 -16.14 0.49
C PHE A 47 1.91 -15.38 1.48
N PHE A 48 3.22 -15.37 1.25
CA PHE A 48 4.18 -14.68 2.10
C PHE A 48 4.03 -13.15 2.03
N GLN A 49 3.80 -12.58 0.84
CA GLN A 49 3.53 -11.15 0.69
C GLN A 49 2.22 -10.76 1.38
N ARG A 50 1.15 -11.57 1.24
CA ARG A 50 -0.12 -11.34 1.95
C ARG A 50 0.04 -11.30 3.47
N PHE A 51 0.97 -12.07 4.02
CA PHE A 51 1.32 -12.03 5.43
C PHE A 51 2.06 -10.73 5.79
N LEU A 52 3.14 -10.40 5.08
CA LEU A 52 3.94 -9.19 5.38
C LEU A 52 3.15 -7.88 5.23
N PHE A 53 2.22 -7.82 4.28
CA PHE A 53 1.42 -6.61 4.00
C PHE A 53 -0.02 -6.75 4.50
N ARG A 54 -0.24 -7.50 5.59
CA ARG A 54 -1.59 -7.82 6.08
C ARG A 54 -2.26 -6.61 6.75
N PRO A 55 -3.45 -6.18 6.31
CA PRO A 55 -4.22 -5.13 6.97
C PRO A 55 -4.63 -5.55 8.38
N ASN A 56 -4.85 -4.57 9.26
CA ASN A 56 -5.24 -4.79 10.66
C ASN A 56 -4.25 -5.69 11.43
N SER A 57 -2.97 -5.60 11.09
CA SER A 57 -1.88 -6.21 11.84
C SER A 57 -1.13 -5.15 12.64
N PHE A 58 -0.43 -5.56 13.70
CA PHE A 58 0.37 -4.64 14.52
C PHE A 58 1.64 -4.13 13.80
N TYR A 59 2.01 -4.73 12.67
CA TYR A 59 3.25 -4.44 11.93
C TYR A 59 3.01 -3.80 10.55
N PHE A 60 1.75 -3.63 10.12
CA PHE A 60 1.43 -2.98 8.87
C PHE A 60 0.24 -2.02 9.04
N ALA A 61 0.55 -0.73 9.06
CA ALA A 61 -0.43 0.34 9.17
C ALA A 61 -1.00 0.68 7.79
N THR A 62 -2.22 0.21 7.52
CA THR A 62 -2.93 0.49 6.26
C THR A 62 -3.34 1.96 6.17
N VAL A 63 -3.15 2.55 4.99
CA VAL A 63 -3.64 3.90 4.67
C VAL A 63 -4.99 3.79 3.95
N ILE A 64 -5.97 4.56 4.40
CA ILE A 64 -7.29 4.61 3.77
C ILE A 64 -7.18 5.43 2.49
N ILE A 65 -7.61 4.84 1.37
CA ILE A 65 -7.89 5.59 0.15
C ILE A 65 -9.24 6.27 0.38
N ILE A 66 -9.20 7.51 0.85
CA ILE A 66 -10.36 8.38 0.79
C ILE A 66 -10.43 8.79 -0.68
N ASN A 67 -11.46 8.33 -1.40
CA ASN A 67 -11.82 8.97 -2.66
C ASN A 67 -12.19 10.40 -2.29
N ILE A 68 -11.23 11.32 -2.45
CA ILE A 68 -11.57 12.73 -2.57
C ILE A 68 -12.31 12.79 -3.90
N CYS A 69 -13.63 12.58 -3.85
CA CYS A 69 -14.51 13.03 -4.91
C CYS A 69 -14.23 14.51 -5.05
N ASN A 70 -13.44 14.87 -6.06
CA ASN A 70 -13.51 16.20 -6.62
C ASN A 70 -14.85 16.23 -7.37
N ASP A 71 -15.89 16.70 -6.68
CA ASP A 71 -16.95 17.46 -7.35
C ASP A 71 -16.36 18.78 -7.86
#